data_AF-A0AA41DDL2-F1
#
_entry.id   AF-A0AA41DDL2-F1
#
_cell.length_a   1.000
_cell.length_b   1.000
_cell.length_c   1.000
_cell.angle_alpha   90.00
_cell.angle_beta   90.00
_cell.angle_gamma   90.00
#
_symmetry.space_group_name_H-M   'P 1'
#
loop_
_entity.id
_entity.type
_entity.pdbx_description
1 polymer ?
#
loop_
_entity_poly.entity_id
_entity_poly.type
_entity_poly.pdbx_seq_one_letter_code
_entity_poly.pdbx_strand_id
1 'polypeptide(L)'
;MGKLKALPSTLSRLQPGLGSLPAPVRSTNAERSTYSPWRKLYNTARWRSLRMKIFMRDGFTCQWPGCGHVEGNTSLLVADHRQPHRGDEALFWDEGNL
;
A
#
# COMPACT_ATOMS: atom_id res chain seq x y z
N MET A 1 44.13 48.32 -19.24
CA MET A 1 43.27 47.13 -19.09
C MET A 1 43.82 46.22 -18.00
N GLY A 2 43.51 46.51 -16.73
CA GLY A 2 43.96 45.69 -15.59
C GLY A 2 42.99 44.53 -15.37
N LYS A 3 43.49 43.29 -15.37
CA LYS A 3 42.68 42.08 -15.15
C LYS A 3 42.53 41.86 -13.64
N LEU A 4 41.31 41.78 -13.13
CA LEU A 4 41.06 41.42 -11.73
C LEU A 4 41.30 39.91 -11.53
N LYS A 5 42.05 39.57 -10.48
CA LYS A 5 42.37 38.18 -10.11
C LYS A 5 41.34 37.70 -9.08
N ALA A 6 40.73 36.54 -9.33
CA ALA A 6 39.73 35.96 -8.43
C ALA A 6 40.35 35.55 -7.08
N LEU A 7 39.61 35.81 -6.00
CA LEU A 7 39.98 35.43 -4.64
C LEU A 7 39.81 33.91 -4.44
N PRO A 8 40.73 33.22 -3.74
CA PRO A 8 40.60 31.80 -3.45
C PRO A 8 39.54 31.54 -2.38
N SER A 9 38.77 30.46 -2.53
CA SER A 9 37.74 30.03 -1.58
C SER A 9 38.38 29.56 -0.26
N THR A 10 38.08 30.24 0.84
CA THR A 10 38.57 29.95 2.19
C THR A 10 37.72 28.94 2.97
N LEU A 11 36.72 28.32 2.34
CA LEU A 11 35.84 27.38 3.02
C LEU A 11 36.44 25.97 3.03
N SER A 12 37.00 25.56 4.17
CA SER A 12 37.36 24.17 4.44
C SER A 12 36.11 23.29 4.51
N ARG A 13 36.13 22.13 3.85
CA ARG A 13 35.04 21.13 3.95
C ARG A 13 34.95 20.64 5.39
N LEU A 14 33.78 20.83 6.02
CA LEU A 14 33.45 20.19 7.30
C LEU A 14 33.31 18.69 7.09
N GLN A 15 34.03 17.88 7.87
CA GLN A 15 33.80 16.45 7.92
C GLN A 15 32.46 16.17 8.62
N PRO A 16 31.63 15.25 8.10
CA PRO A 16 30.40 14.85 8.77
C PRO A 16 30.75 14.16 10.10
N GLY A 17 30.48 14.85 11.21
CA GLY A 17 30.79 14.40 12.58
C GLY A 17 29.73 13.48 13.21
N LEU A 18 28.69 13.11 12.45
CA LEU A 18 27.68 12.15 12.88
C LEU A 18 27.90 10.86 12.10
N GLY A 19 28.32 9.80 12.81
CA GLY A 19 28.34 8.46 12.26
C GLY A 19 26.99 8.13 11.64
N SER A 20 27.01 7.37 10.53
CA SER A 20 25.78 6.95 9.88
C SER A 20 24.89 6.27 10.92
N LEU A 21 23.71 6.85 11.17
CA LEU A 21 22.65 6.10 11.82
C LEU A 21 22.50 4.78 11.04
N PRO A 22 22.38 3.63 11.71
CA PRO A 22 22.04 2.41 11.00
C PRO A 22 20.79 2.72 10.18
N ALA A 23 20.80 2.39 8.89
CA ALA A 23 19.65 2.60 8.02
C ALA A 23 18.42 2.09 8.79
N PRO A 24 17.35 2.89 8.93
CA PRO A 24 16.21 2.46 9.71
C PRO A 24 15.79 1.10 9.16
N VAL A 25 15.85 0.08 10.01
CA VAL A 25 15.30 -1.23 9.71
C VAL A 25 13.82 -0.93 9.52
N ARG A 26 13.40 -0.70 8.27
CA ARG A 26 12.02 -0.35 7.91
C ARG A 26 11.15 -1.40 8.57
N SER A 27 10.51 -1.09 9.68
CA SER A 27 9.79 -2.10 10.44
C SER A 27 8.56 -2.48 9.61
N THR A 28 8.62 -3.65 8.99
CA THR A 28 7.94 -3.95 7.73
C THR A 28 6.41 -4.09 7.80
N ASN A 29 5.80 -3.92 8.97
CA ASN A 29 4.34 -4.07 9.13
C ASN A 29 3.73 -3.20 10.24
N ALA A 30 4.45 -2.97 11.35
CA ALA A 30 3.94 -2.20 12.50
C ALA A 30 3.70 -0.73 12.13
N GLU A 31 4.68 -0.06 11.51
CA GLU A 31 4.55 1.31 10.99
C GLU A 31 3.41 1.42 9.96
N ARG A 32 3.22 0.38 9.14
CA ARG A 32 2.20 0.39 8.09
C ARG A 32 0.78 0.20 8.64
N SER A 33 0.66 -0.43 9.80
CA SER A 33 -0.59 -0.57 10.55
C SER A 33 -1.00 0.77 11.17
N THR A 34 -0.04 1.58 11.65
CA THR A 34 -0.31 2.91 12.21
C THR A 34 -0.91 3.87 11.17
N TYR A 35 -0.45 3.84 9.92
CA TYR A 35 -0.98 4.70 8.85
C TYR A 35 -2.23 4.15 8.14
N SER A 36 -2.61 2.90 8.39
CA SER A 36 -3.76 2.27 7.74
C SER A 36 -4.46 1.28 8.69
N PRO A 37 -5.10 1.77 9.76
CA PRO A 37 -5.67 0.94 10.80
C PRO A 37 -6.75 -0.02 10.29
N TRP A 38 -7.40 0.32 9.17
CA TRP A 38 -8.40 -0.54 8.51
C TRP A 38 -7.81 -1.82 7.92
N ARG A 39 -6.49 -1.96 7.79
CA ARG A 39 -5.88 -3.22 7.32
C ARG A 39 -6.24 -4.41 8.20
N LYS A 40 -6.52 -4.18 9.49
CA LYS A 40 -6.99 -5.22 10.41
C LYS A 40 -8.30 -5.86 9.94
N LEU A 41 -9.14 -5.13 9.20
CA LEU A 41 -10.45 -5.60 8.73
C LEU A 41 -10.32 -6.79 7.77
N TYR A 42 -9.27 -6.82 6.94
CA TYR A 42 -8.97 -7.94 6.03
C TYR A 42 -8.65 -9.26 6.77
N ASN A 43 -8.26 -9.20 8.05
CA ASN A 43 -7.96 -10.40 8.83
C ASN A 43 -9.16 -10.94 9.61
N THR A 44 -10.30 -10.24 9.57
CA THR A 44 -11.50 -10.64 10.32
C THR A 44 -12.23 -11.83 9.69
N ALA A 45 -12.92 -12.61 10.53
CA ALA A 45 -13.79 -13.68 10.06
C ALA A 45 -14.91 -13.14 9.15
N ARG A 46 -15.45 -11.96 9.47
CA ARG A 46 -16.47 -11.27 8.67
C ARG A 46 -15.99 -11.02 7.23
N TRP A 47 -14.75 -10.54 7.05
CA TRP A 47 -14.17 -10.37 5.72
C TRP A 47 -14.03 -11.69 4.95
N ARG A 48 -13.58 -12.75 5.62
CA ARG A 48 -13.47 -14.08 5.01
C ARG A 48 -14.84 -14.59 4.52
N SER A 49 -15.90 -14.39 5.31
CA SER A 49 -17.27 -14.76 4.91
C SER A 49 -17.78 -13.90 3.76
N LEU A 50 -17.55 -12.58 3.82
CA LEU A 50 -17.96 -11.64 2.78
C LEU A 50 -17.29 -11.98 1.44
N ARG A 51 -15.96 -12.19 1.40
CA ARG A 51 -15.26 -12.53 0.15
C ARG A 51 -15.85 -13.79 -0.50
N MET A 52 -16.18 -14.81 0.29
CA MET A 52 -16.78 -16.03 -0.23
C MET A 52 -18.17 -15.79 -0.81
N LYS A 53 -18.97 -14.93 -0.18
CA LYS A 53 -20.27 -14.50 -0.71
C LYS A 53 -20.12 -13.83 -2.08
N ILE A 54 -19.15 -12.94 -2.22
CA ILE A 54 -18.85 -12.25 -3.49
C ILE A 54 -18.42 -13.25 -4.57
N PHE A 55 -17.51 -14.19 -4.26
CA PHE A 55 -17.12 -15.22 -5.22
C PHE A 55 -18.30 -16.09 -5.67
N MET A 56 -19.21 -16.46 -4.77
CA MET A 56 -20.40 -17.20 -5.14
C MET A 56 -21.37 -16.37 -5.99
N ARG A 57 -21.58 -15.09 -5.65
CA ARG A 57 -22.40 -14.14 -6.44
C ARG A 57 -21.89 -14.05 -7.88
N ASP A 58 -20.59 -13.92 -8.03
CA ASP A 58 -19.93 -13.70 -9.31
C ASP A 58 -19.59 -15.03 -10.03
N GLY A 59 -20.09 -16.17 -9.53
CA GLY A 59 -19.87 -17.47 -10.13
C GLY A 59 -18.40 -17.84 -10.27
N PHE A 60 -17.55 -17.41 -9.33
CA PHE A 60 -16.10 -17.57 -9.36
C PHE A 60 -15.43 -17.00 -10.63
N THR A 61 -16.08 -16.01 -11.25
CA THR A 61 -15.66 -15.40 -12.51
C THR A 61 -15.13 -13.99 -12.25
N CYS A 62 -13.95 -13.67 -12.79
CA CYS A 62 -13.35 -12.35 -12.71
C CYS A 62 -14.27 -11.30 -13.37
N GLN A 63 -14.68 -10.31 -12.58
CA GLN A 63 -15.58 -9.23 -13.01
C GLN A 63 -14.87 -8.06 -13.69
N TRP A 64 -13.54 -8.11 -13.84
CA TRP A 64 -12.80 -7.06 -14.54
C TRP A 64 -13.25 -6.97 -16.01
N PRO A 65 -13.54 -5.78 -16.56
CA PRO A 65 -14.00 -5.62 -17.93
C PRO A 65 -13.08 -6.33 -18.94
N GLY A 66 -13.63 -7.28 -19.69
CA GLY A 66 -12.91 -8.04 -20.70
C GLY A 66 -12.08 -9.23 -20.19
N CYS A 67 -12.09 -9.54 -18.89
CA CYS A 67 -11.37 -10.71 -18.36
C CYS A 67 -12.21 -12.00 -18.45
N GLY A 68 -13.32 -12.10 -17.71
CA GLY A 68 -14.23 -13.25 -17.75
C GLY A 68 -13.62 -14.60 -17.34
N HIS A 69 -12.42 -14.61 -16.76
CA HIS A 69 -11.74 -15.83 -16.35
C HIS A 69 -12.45 -16.49 -15.17
N VAL A 70 -12.72 -17.80 -15.25
CA VAL A 70 -13.37 -18.60 -14.20
C VAL A 70 -12.31 -19.41 -13.47
N GLU A 71 -12.27 -19.32 -12.15
CA GLU A 71 -11.29 -20.02 -11.31
C GLU A 71 -11.92 -20.63 -10.06
N GLY A 72 -11.85 -21.96 -9.91
CA GLY A 72 -12.42 -22.68 -8.76
C GLY A 72 -11.52 -22.69 -7.53
N ASN A 73 -10.22 -22.46 -7.69
CA ASN A 73 -9.28 -22.37 -6.60
C ASN A 73 -9.36 -21.01 -5.90
N THR A 74 -10.06 -20.97 -4.77
CA THR A 74 -10.25 -19.76 -3.95
C THR A 74 -8.96 -19.10 -3.41
N SER A 75 -7.81 -19.78 -3.52
CA SER A 75 -6.50 -19.22 -3.16
C SER A 75 -5.95 -18.29 -4.25
N LEU A 76 -6.43 -18.45 -5.50
CA LEU A 76 -6.06 -17.61 -6.65
C LEU A 76 -7.01 -16.43 -6.86
N LEU A 77 -8.15 -16.44 -6.15
CA LEU A 77 -9.15 -15.37 -6.23
C LEU A 77 -8.90 -14.25 -5.23
N VAL A 78 -9.22 -13.03 -5.67
CA VAL A 78 -9.16 -11.80 -4.88
C VAL A 78 -10.49 -11.08 -4.98
N ALA A 79 -11.02 -10.61 -3.85
CA ALA A 79 -12.12 -9.65 -3.81
C ALA A 79 -11.51 -8.27 -3.59
N ASP A 80 -11.65 -7.38 -4.56
CA ASP A 80 -11.06 -6.03 -4.54
C ASP A 80 -12.15 -4.96 -4.43
N HIS A 81 -11.84 -3.87 -3.75
CA HIS A 81 -12.78 -2.76 -3.60
C HIS A 81 -12.75 -1.87 -4.85
N ARG A 82 -13.89 -1.71 -5.52
CA ARG A 82 -14.03 -0.82 -6.70
C ARG A 82 -13.67 0.62 -6.36
N GLN A 83 -14.20 1.12 -5.25
CA GLN A 83 -13.86 2.40 -4.66
C GLN A 83 -12.95 2.19 -3.43
N PRO A 84 -11.78 2.83 -3.39
CA PRO A 84 -10.90 2.77 -2.23
C PRO A 84 -11.59 3.31 -0.98
N HIS A 85 -11.80 2.45 0.01
CA HIS A 85 -12.55 2.77 1.21
C HIS A 85 -11.84 3.72 2.20
N ARG A 86 -10.49 3.77 2.19
CA ARG A 86 -9.64 4.69 3.00
C ARG A 86 -10.00 4.76 4.50
N GLY A 87 -10.55 3.68 5.04
CA GLY A 87 -10.97 3.60 6.45
C GLY A 87 -12.46 3.79 6.70
N ASP A 88 -13.25 4.15 5.69
CA ASP A 88 -14.71 4.06 5.75
C ASP A 88 -15.13 2.59 5.82
N GLU A 89 -15.75 2.20 6.93
CA GLU A 89 -16.21 0.82 7.13
C GLU A 89 -17.46 0.50 6.32
N ALA A 90 -18.37 1.46 6.12
CA ALA A 90 -19.57 1.21 5.33
C ALA A 90 -19.18 0.85 3.90
N LEU A 91 -18.25 1.61 3.33
CA LEU A 91 -17.70 1.36 1.99
C LEU A 91 -16.84 0.09 1.93
N PHE A 92 -16.20 -0.31 3.03
CA PHE A 92 -15.43 -1.56 3.11
C PHE A 92 -16.34 -2.80 3.11
N TRP A 93 -17.49 -2.72 3.77
CA TRP A 93 -18.43 -3.84 3.93
C TRP A 93 -19.51 -3.90 2.86
N ASP A 94 -19.59 -2.89 1.99
CA ASP A 94 -20.57 -2.84 0.90
C ASP A 94 -20.26 -3.90 -0.17
N GLU A 95 -21.22 -4.79 -0.39
CA GLU A 95 -21.15 -5.81 -1.44
C GLU A 95 -21.14 -5.20 -2.84
N GLY A 96 -21.79 -4.05 -3.05
CA GLY A 96 -21.78 -3.34 -4.33
C GLY A 96 -20.42 -2.69 -4.65
N ASN A 97 -19.59 -2.50 -3.62
CA ASN A 97 -18.24 -1.98 -3.76
C ASN A 97 -17.18 -3.09 -3.90
N LEU A 98 -17.58 -4.37 -3.95
CA LEU A 98 -16.71 -5.55 -4.10
C LEU A 98 -16.92 -6.29 -5.42
#